data_AF-A0A1I1GPS8-F1
#
_entry.id   AF-A0A1I1GPS8-F1
#
_cell.length_a   1.000
_cell.length_b   1.000
_cell.length_c   1.000
_cell.angle_alpha   90.00
_cell.angle_beta   90.00
_cell.angle_gamma   90.00
#
_symmetry.space_group_name_H-M   'P 1'
#
loop_
_entity.id
_entity.type
_entity.pdbx_description
1 polymer ?
#
loop_
_entity_poly.entity_id
_entity_poly.type
_entity_poly.pdbx_seq_one_letter_code
_entity_poly.pdbx_strand_id
1 'polypeptide(L)'
;MAQNSNYKNNYYRYNKSNNEHTSDRNDGINFTEEDIEKLRLLDIQRRAQIISIYASILSYMSTIEGIELIYSKYTNNSNSNNVPNPDIPALQSVYLGLITRSIFTEIGVNKYNMLYEKYINGKITYSLKPNIDINIGNMLGIISSYYTLRGTKGIYDRDINQPIFGI
;
A
#
# COMPACT_ATOMS: atom_id res chain seq x y z
N MET A 1 -18.08 8.08 31.47
CA MET A 1 -17.30 9.15 30.79
C MET A 1 -17.03 8.70 29.38
N ALA A 2 -17.84 9.14 28.41
CA ALA A 2 -17.68 8.80 27.01
C ALA A 2 -16.88 9.90 26.31
N GLN A 3 -15.69 9.57 25.80
CA GLN A 3 -14.92 10.48 24.96
C GLN A 3 -15.50 10.49 23.54
N ASN A 4 -15.88 11.69 23.12
CA ASN A 4 -16.48 12.01 21.85
C ASN A 4 -15.34 12.20 20.82
N SER A 5 -15.10 11.23 19.93
CA SER A 5 -14.11 11.40 18.85
C SER A 5 -14.79 11.99 17.61
N ASN A 6 -14.65 13.30 17.46
CA ASN A 6 -14.99 14.04 16.24
C ASN A 6 -13.96 13.75 15.13
N TYR A 7 -14.11 12.63 14.42
CA TYR A 7 -13.41 12.43 13.15
C TYR A 7 -14.25 12.99 12.00
N LYS A 8 -14.03 14.27 11.67
CA LYS A 8 -14.53 14.87 10.42
C LYS A 8 -13.76 14.27 9.25
N ASN A 9 -14.38 13.30 8.56
CA ASN A 9 -13.94 12.86 7.25
C ASN A 9 -14.18 13.98 6.22
N ASN A 10 -13.13 14.72 5.87
CA ASN A 10 -13.16 15.66 4.74
C ASN A 10 -13.03 14.89 3.43
N TYR A 11 -14.16 14.35 2.95
CA TYR A 11 -14.28 14.02 1.53
C TYR A 11 -14.44 15.34 0.75
N TYR A 12 -13.52 15.61 -0.19
CA TYR A 12 -13.70 16.69 -1.16
C TYR A 12 -14.95 16.38 -1.99
N ARG A 13 -16.06 17.01 -1.62
CA ARG A 13 -17.35 16.89 -2.30
C ARG A 13 -17.30 17.73 -3.57
N TYR A 14 -17.16 17.08 -4.72
CA TYR A 14 -17.29 17.70 -6.03
C TYR A 14 -18.77 18.02 -6.28
N ASN A 15 -19.17 19.28 -6.09
CA ASN A 15 -20.48 19.76 -6.50
C ASN A 15 -20.42 20.16 -7.98
N LYS A 16 -21.10 19.40 -8.84
CA LYS A 16 -21.41 19.81 -10.21
C LYS A 16 -22.56 20.83 -10.14
N SER A 17 -22.24 22.12 -10.09
CA SER A 17 -23.25 23.19 -10.19
C SER A 17 -23.23 23.77 -11.59
N ASN A 18 -24.38 23.70 -12.26
CA ASN A 18 -24.65 24.42 -13.49
C ASN A 18 -24.72 25.94 -13.22
N ASN A 19 -24.39 26.70 -14.27
CA ASN A 19 -24.27 28.16 -14.35
C ASN A 19 -25.28 28.97 -13.51
N GLU A 20 -24.78 30.01 -12.83
CA GLU A 20 -25.33 31.38 -12.92
C GLU A 20 -24.35 32.40 -12.32
N HIS A 21 -24.31 33.58 -12.94
CA HIS A 21 -23.40 34.69 -12.65
C HIS A 21 -23.47 35.17 -11.21
N THR A 22 -22.37 35.04 -10.46
CA THR A 22 -22.00 36.00 -9.42
C THR A 22 -20.48 36.17 -9.39
N SER A 23 -20.06 37.43 -9.50
CA SER A 23 -18.70 37.89 -9.35
C SER A 23 -18.27 37.80 -7.89
N ASP A 24 -17.66 36.68 -7.52
CA ASP A 24 -16.79 36.59 -6.35
C ASP A 24 -15.41 36.16 -6.85
N ARG A 25 -14.40 37.01 -6.63
CA ARG A 25 -12.99 36.65 -6.85
C ARG A 25 -12.59 35.65 -5.77
N ASN A 26 -13.03 34.41 -5.93
CA ASN A 26 -12.20 33.29 -5.53
C ASN A 26 -11.09 33.21 -6.56
N ASP A 27 -9.84 33.42 -6.16
CA ASP A 27 -8.68 32.94 -6.91
C ASP A 27 -8.66 31.40 -6.84
N GLY A 28 -9.73 30.78 -7.36
CA GLY A 28 -9.91 29.35 -7.46
C GLY A 28 -8.85 28.85 -8.42
N ILE A 29 -7.93 28.04 -7.90
CA ILE A 29 -6.95 27.35 -8.73
C ILE A 29 -7.73 26.50 -9.74
N ASN A 30 -7.71 26.93 -11.00
CA ASN A 30 -8.36 26.21 -12.09
C ASN A 30 -7.43 25.09 -12.55
N PHE A 31 -7.64 23.90 -12.00
CA PHE A 31 -6.95 22.69 -12.45
C PHE A 31 -7.48 22.24 -13.81
N THR A 32 -6.59 21.80 -14.69
CA THR A 32 -7.01 21.08 -15.89
C THR A 32 -7.54 19.69 -15.52
N GLU A 33 -8.33 19.06 -16.39
CA GLU A 33 -8.77 17.67 -16.18
C GLU A 33 -7.58 16.72 -15.97
N GLU A 34 -6.49 16.98 -16.68
CA GLU A 34 -5.24 16.25 -16.53
C GLU A 34 -4.62 16.43 -15.13
N ASP A 35 -4.64 17.64 -14.57
CA ASP A 35 -4.12 17.88 -13.23
C ASP A 35 -4.97 17.17 -12.17
N ILE A 36 -6.30 17.16 -12.36
CA ILE A 36 -7.23 16.42 -11.49
C ILE A 36 -6.92 14.92 -11.54
N GLU A 37 -6.69 14.36 -12.73
CA GLU A 37 -6.34 12.94 -12.88
C GLU A 37 -5.00 12.60 -12.21
N LYS A 38 -3.97 13.43 -12.41
CA LYS A 38 -2.67 13.25 -11.74
C LYS A 38 -2.80 13.32 -10.22
N LEU A 39 -3.55 14.30 -9.70
CA LEU A 39 -3.79 14.45 -8.27
C LEU A 39 -4.53 13.23 -7.70
N ARG A 40 -5.48 12.68 -8.45
CA ARG A 40 -6.17 11.44 -8.06
C ARG A 40 -5.21 10.25 -8.01
N LEU A 41 -4.35 10.07 -9.00
CA LEU A 41 -3.33 9.01 -8.99
C LEU A 41 -2.36 9.18 -7.81
N LEU A 42 -1.95 10.42 -7.51
CA LEU A 42 -1.11 10.71 -6.35
C LEU A 42 -1.81 10.44 -5.01
N ASP A 43 -3.10 10.74 -4.87
CA ASP A 43 -3.86 10.41 -3.66
C ASP A 43 -3.96 8.90 -3.44
N ILE A 44 -4.22 8.13 -4.52
CA ILE A 44 -4.21 6.67 -4.48
C ILE A 44 -2.82 6.16 -4.08
N GLN A 45 -1.76 6.71 -4.65
CA GLN A 45 -0.38 6.33 -4.34
C GLN A 45 -0.05 6.60 -2.87
N ARG A 46 -0.45 7.77 -2.35
CA ARG A 46 -0.29 8.14 -0.94
C ARG A 46 -0.98 7.14 -0.01
N ARG A 47 -2.22 6.75 -0.32
CA ARG A 47 -2.97 5.75 0.47
C ARG A 47 -2.28 4.39 0.44
N ALA A 48 -1.79 3.97 -0.73
CA ALA A 48 -1.03 2.73 -0.87
C ALA A 48 0.29 2.76 -0.06
N GLN A 49 0.99 3.90 -0.03
CA GLN A 49 2.18 4.07 0.81
C GLN A 49 1.87 3.93 2.30
N ILE A 50 0.73 4.46 2.77
CA ILE A 50 0.28 4.27 4.16
C ILE A 50 0.06 2.78 4.44
N ILE A 51 -0.61 2.04 3.54
CA ILE A 51 -0.80 0.60 3.69
C ILE A 51 0.56 -0.12 3.73
N SER A 52 1.52 0.27 2.89
CA SER A 52 2.89 -0.27 2.91
C SER A 52 3.57 -0.08 4.26
N ILE A 53 3.40 1.09 4.89
CA ILE A 53 3.98 1.40 6.19
C ILE A 53 3.37 0.49 7.27
N TYR A 54 2.05 0.31 7.26
CA TYR A 54 1.38 -0.64 8.17
C TYR A 54 1.88 -2.07 7.96
N ALA A 55 2.06 -2.50 6.70
CA ALA A 55 2.64 -3.80 6.40
C ALA A 55 4.05 -3.95 7.01
N SER A 56 4.90 -2.93 6.89
CA SER A 56 6.24 -2.93 7.49
C SER A 56 6.20 -2.98 9.02
N ILE A 57 5.26 -2.25 9.66
CA ILE A 57 5.07 -2.30 11.11
C ILE A 57 4.69 -3.72 11.57
N LEU A 58 3.76 -4.37 10.87
CA LEU A 58 3.37 -5.75 11.18
C LEU A 58 4.53 -6.74 10.97
N SER A 59 5.32 -6.57 9.91
CA SER A 59 6.52 -7.40 9.71
C SER A 59 7.52 -7.21 10.85
N TYR A 60 7.69 -5.97 11.34
CA TYR A 60 8.56 -5.68 12.47
C TYR A 60 8.04 -6.30 13.77
N MET A 61 6.72 -6.24 14.02
CA MET A 61 6.09 -6.91 15.17
C MET A 61 6.30 -8.43 15.12
N SER A 62 6.11 -9.04 13.95
CA SER A 62 6.40 -10.48 13.75
C SER A 62 7.83 -10.84 14.13
N THR A 63 8.81 -10.01 13.78
CA THR A 63 10.20 -10.22 14.18
C THR A 63 10.39 -10.16 15.70
N ILE A 64 9.78 -9.18 16.38
CA ILE A 64 9.85 -9.07 17.86
C ILE A 64 9.22 -10.31 18.50
N GLU A 65 7.99 -10.65 18.11
CA GLU A 65 7.28 -11.81 18.63
C GLU A 65 8.04 -13.11 18.35
N GLY A 66 8.75 -13.19 17.23
CA GLY A 66 9.58 -14.34 16.88
C GLY A 66 10.79 -14.48 17.79
N ILE A 67 11.43 -13.36 18.16
CA ILE A 67 12.50 -13.31 19.14
C ILE A 67 11.99 -13.77 20.51
N GLU A 68 10.83 -13.26 20.95
CA GLU A 68 10.20 -13.63 22.22
C GLU A 68 9.84 -15.12 22.26
N LEU A 69 9.26 -15.65 21.18
CA LEU A 69 8.98 -17.08 21.02
C LEU A 69 10.24 -17.93 21.19
N ILE A 70 11.38 -17.52 20.62
CA ILE A 70 12.66 -18.24 20.78
C ILE A 70 13.13 -18.20 22.24
N TYR A 71 13.15 -17.03 22.89
CA TYR A 71 13.58 -16.90 24.29
C TYR A 71 12.69 -17.68 25.27
N SER A 72 11.38 -17.78 24.98
CA SER A 72 10.43 -18.51 25.82
C SER A 72 10.78 -20.01 25.95
N LYS A 73 11.47 -20.59 24.96
CA LYS A 73 11.91 -22.00 24.99
C LYS A 73 12.99 -22.28 26.03
N TYR A 74 13.69 -21.25 26.50
CA TYR A 74 14.84 -21.37 27.40
C TYR A 74 14.58 -20.79 28.80
N THR A 75 13.46 -20.08 28.99
CA THR A 75 13.05 -19.55 30.29
C THR A 75 12.05 -20.51 30.94
N ASN A 76 12.36 -21.03 32.13
CA ASN A 76 11.52 -21.97 32.91
C ASN A 76 10.22 -21.34 33.46
N ASN A 77 9.63 -20.37 32.77
CA ASN A 77 8.42 -19.69 33.21
C ASN A 77 7.21 -20.40 32.61
N SER A 78 6.57 -21.25 33.42
CA SER A 78 5.46 -22.16 33.08
C SER A 78 4.14 -21.52 32.66
N ASN A 79 4.15 -20.28 32.12
CA ASN A 79 2.97 -19.67 31.50
C ASN A 79 3.10 -19.75 29.97
N SER A 80 3.03 -20.97 29.43
CA SER A 80 2.98 -21.26 27.99
C SER A 80 1.80 -20.57 27.27
N ASN A 81 0.82 -20.05 28.01
CA ASN A 81 -0.39 -19.45 27.48
C ASN A 81 -0.22 -17.99 27.01
N ASN A 82 0.93 -17.36 27.26
CA ASN A 82 1.21 -15.97 26.88
C ASN A 82 2.33 -15.83 25.82
N VAL A 83 2.72 -16.92 25.16
CA VAL A 83 3.73 -16.86 24.10
C VAL A 83 3.07 -16.28 22.84
N PRO A 84 3.58 -15.15 22.29
CA PRO A 84 3.00 -14.56 21.09
C PRO A 84 3.17 -15.47 19.87
N ASN A 85 2.25 -15.35 18.91
CA ASN A 85 2.33 -16.05 17.64
C ASN A 85 2.83 -15.10 16.54
N PRO A 86 4.14 -15.11 16.22
CA PRO A 86 4.74 -14.19 15.25
C PRO A 86 4.21 -14.35 13.83
N ASP A 87 3.54 -15.46 13.53
CA ASP A 87 3.11 -15.78 12.19
C ASP A 87 1.84 -15.01 11.79
N ILE A 88 1.02 -14.62 12.77
CA ILE A 88 -0.18 -13.81 12.53
C ILE A 88 0.20 -12.45 11.92
N PRO A 89 1.04 -11.61 12.57
CA PRO A 89 1.45 -10.34 11.99
C PRO A 89 2.30 -10.53 10.72
N ALA A 90 3.07 -11.62 10.58
CA ALA A 90 3.76 -11.94 9.32
C ALA A 90 2.78 -12.11 8.15
N LEU A 91 1.76 -12.94 8.34
CA LEU A 91 0.78 -13.23 7.30
C LEU A 91 -0.01 -11.98 6.90
N GLN A 92 -0.42 -11.18 7.90
CA GLN A 92 -1.08 -9.90 7.66
C GLN A 92 -0.19 -8.93 6.88
N SER A 93 1.09 -8.82 7.24
CA SER A 93 2.07 -7.99 6.53
C SER A 93 2.17 -8.38 5.05
N VAL A 94 2.29 -9.67 4.75
CA VAL A 94 2.44 -10.14 3.37
C VAL A 94 1.18 -9.91 2.54
N TYR A 95 -0.01 -10.08 3.11
CA TYR A 95 -1.26 -9.72 2.44
C TYR A 95 -1.32 -8.24 2.08
N LEU A 96 -1.02 -7.35 3.03
CA LEU A 96 -0.98 -5.91 2.78
C LEU A 96 0.10 -5.53 1.76
N GLY A 97 1.25 -6.21 1.79
CA GLY A 97 2.33 -6.05 0.83
C GLY A 97 1.89 -6.38 -0.60
N LEU A 98 1.17 -7.49 -0.79
CA LEU A 98 0.62 -7.88 -2.09
C LEU A 98 -0.40 -6.86 -2.60
N ILE A 99 -1.37 -6.45 -1.77
CA ILE A 99 -2.37 -5.43 -2.11
C ILE A 99 -1.68 -4.13 -2.55
N THR A 100 -0.68 -3.70 -1.79
CA THR A 100 0.07 -2.47 -2.08
C THR A 100 0.83 -2.56 -3.41
N ARG A 101 1.46 -3.71 -3.70
CA ARG A 101 2.13 -3.95 -5.00
C ARG A 101 1.15 -3.92 -6.17
N SER A 102 -0.03 -4.49 -6.01
CA SER A 102 -1.09 -4.40 -7.03
C SER A 102 -1.49 -2.96 -7.31
N ILE A 103 -1.68 -2.14 -6.26
CA ILE A 103 -2.04 -0.72 -6.42
C ILE A 103 -0.93 0.07 -7.12
N PHE A 104 0.34 -0.10 -6.73
CA PHE A 104 1.45 0.61 -7.42
C PHE A 104 1.60 0.19 -8.87
N THR A 105 1.33 -1.07 -9.19
CA THR A 105 1.33 -1.56 -10.57
C THR A 105 0.25 -0.89 -11.40
N GLU A 106 -0.97 -0.83 -10.88
CA GLU A 106 -2.10 -0.14 -11.53
C GLU A 106 -1.80 1.34 -11.78
N ILE A 107 -1.20 2.04 -10.81
CA ILE A 107 -0.78 3.44 -10.99
C ILE A 107 0.28 3.58 -12.09
N GLY A 108 1.26 2.67 -12.13
CA GLY A 108 2.30 2.66 -13.15
C GLY A 108 1.74 2.43 -14.56
N VAL A 109 0.79 1.50 -14.70
CA VAL A 109 0.09 1.24 -15.97
C VAL A 109 -0.73 2.46 -16.41
N ASN A 110 -1.53 3.04 -15.51
CA ASN A 110 -2.34 4.22 -15.82
C ASN A 110 -1.47 5.40 -16.24
N LYS A 111 -0.38 5.67 -15.51
CA LYS A 111 0.59 6.71 -15.87
C LYS A 111 1.21 6.45 -17.25
N TYR A 112 1.58 5.21 -17.55
CA TYR A 112 2.12 4.87 -18.86
C TYR A 112 1.11 5.13 -19.98
N ASN A 113 -0.14 4.70 -19.81
CA ASN A 113 -1.19 4.90 -20.80
C ASN A 113 -1.43 6.39 -21.10
N MET A 114 -1.54 7.22 -20.05
CA MET A 114 -1.68 8.67 -20.21
C MET A 114 -0.52 9.30 -21.00
N LEU A 115 0.71 8.84 -20.75
CA LEU A 115 1.90 9.35 -21.44
C LEU A 115 2.01 8.79 -22.87
N TYR A 116 1.61 7.55 -23.09
CA TYR A 116 1.58 6.92 -24.40
C TYR A 116 0.66 7.67 -25.36
N GLU A 117 -0.57 7.98 -24.92
CA GLU A 117 -1.51 8.79 -25.70
C GLU A 117 -0.93 10.15 -26.09
N LYS A 118 -0.18 10.80 -25.20
CA LYS A 118 0.47 12.08 -25.51
C LYS A 118 1.61 11.93 -26.49
N TYR A 119 2.37 10.84 -26.38
CA TYR A 119 3.50 10.56 -27.24
C TYR A 119 3.03 10.31 -28.69
N ILE A 120 2.01 9.47 -28.89
CA ILE A 120 1.48 9.19 -30.24
C ILE A 120 0.81 10.42 -30.88
N ASN A 121 0.27 11.32 -30.07
CA ASN A 121 -0.30 12.59 -30.52
C ASN A 121 0.74 13.71 -30.68
N GLY A 122 2.04 13.43 -30.53
CA GLY A 122 3.12 14.41 -30.68
C GLY A 122 3.16 15.50 -29.61
N LYS A 123 2.40 15.37 -28.51
CA LYS A 123 2.38 16.34 -27.40
C LYS A 123 3.63 16.26 -26.53
N ILE A 124 4.32 15.12 -26.56
CA ILE A 124 5.60 14.90 -25.89
C ILE A 124 6.56 14.15 -26.84
N THR A 125 7.85 14.38 -26.68
CA THR A 125 8.90 13.78 -27.54
C THR A 125 9.92 12.95 -26.77
N TYR A 126 9.87 12.98 -25.43
CA TYR A 126 10.79 12.21 -24.60
C TYR A 126 10.43 10.72 -24.60
N SER A 127 11.44 9.89 -24.31
CA SER A 127 11.31 8.43 -24.29
C SER A 127 10.39 7.95 -23.16
N LEU A 128 9.51 7.00 -23.48
CA LEU A 128 8.66 6.31 -22.50
C LEU A 128 9.33 5.09 -21.85
N LYS A 129 10.56 4.74 -22.26
CA LYS A 129 11.27 3.56 -21.72
C LYS A 129 11.39 3.54 -20.19
N PRO A 130 11.66 4.67 -19.48
CA PRO A 130 11.68 4.65 -18.02
C PRO A 130 10.35 4.17 -17.40
N ASN A 131 9.21 4.51 -18.00
CA ASN A 131 7.90 4.07 -17.50
C ASN A 131 7.66 2.58 -17.77
N ILE A 132 8.16 2.07 -18.91
CA ILE A 132 8.15 0.63 -19.21
C ILE A 132 8.98 -0.14 -18.17
N ASP A 133 10.19 0.34 -17.87
CA ASP A 133 11.08 -0.30 -16.91
C ASP A 133 10.48 -0.29 -15.49
N ILE A 134 9.81 0.80 -15.08
CA ILE A 134 9.02 0.87 -13.84
C ILE A 134 7.92 -0.19 -13.82
N ASN A 135 7.16 -0.33 -14.91
CA ASN A 135 6.06 -1.30 -14.98
C ASN A 135 6.57 -2.75 -14.96
N ILE A 136 7.71 -3.04 -15.59
CA ILE A 136 8.39 -4.34 -15.47
C ILE A 136 8.76 -4.59 -14.01
N GLY A 137 9.37 -3.62 -13.33
CA GLY A 137 9.73 -3.73 -11.92
C GLY A 137 8.51 -3.99 -11.02
N ASN A 138 7.39 -3.30 -11.28
CA ASN A 138 6.12 -3.50 -10.58
C ASN A 138 5.56 -4.92 -10.78
N MET A 139 5.58 -5.44 -12.01
CA MET A 139 5.13 -6.81 -12.33
C MET A 139 5.99 -7.88 -11.64
N LEU A 140 7.32 -7.72 -11.66
CA LEU A 140 8.23 -8.58 -10.91
C LEU A 140 7.94 -8.52 -9.41
N GLY A 141 7.59 -7.33 -8.91
CA GLY A 141 7.15 -7.12 -7.54
C GLY A 141 5.89 -7.91 -7.17
N ILE A 142 4.85 -7.91 -8.02
CA ILE A 142 3.64 -8.72 -7.81
C ILE A 142 3.99 -10.21 -7.76
N ILE A 143 4.78 -10.69 -8.72
CA ILE A 143 5.17 -12.10 -8.80
C ILE A 143 5.91 -12.51 -7.51
N SER A 144 6.87 -11.69 -7.09
CA SER A 144 7.60 -11.89 -5.83
C SER A 144 6.65 -11.94 -4.64
N SER A 145 5.77 -10.95 -4.47
CA SER A 145 4.80 -10.91 -3.38
C SER A 145 3.83 -12.11 -3.36
N TYR A 146 3.44 -12.62 -4.53
CA TYR A 146 2.61 -13.82 -4.64
C TYR A 146 3.33 -15.07 -4.11
N TYR A 147 4.59 -15.27 -4.51
CA TYR A 147 5.38 -16.40 -4.00
C TYR A 147 5.70 -16.25 -2.51
N THR A 148 5.96 -15.04 -2.02
CA THR A 148 6.09 -14.76 -0.58
C THR A 148 4.82 -15.16 0.16
N LEU A 149 3.63 -14.75 -0.32
CA LEU A 149 2.35 -15.13 0.29
C LEU A 149 2.16 -16.65 0.35
N ARG A 150 2.49 -17.35 -0.74
CA ARG A 150 2.43 -18.82 -0.76
C ARG A 150 3.38 -19.45 0.26
N GLY A 151 4.62 -18.98 0.34
CA GLY A 151 5.61 -19.47 1.30
C GLY A 151 5.18 -19.22 2.75
N THR A 152 4.78 -17.99 3.06
CA THR A 152 4.28 -17.57 4.39
C THR A 152 3.08 -18.40 4.81
N LYS A 153 2.08 -18.63 3.93
CA LYS A 153 0.95 -19.52 4.22
C LYS A 153 1.38 -20.95 4.49
N GLY A 154 2.24 -21.50 3.64
CA GLY A 154 2.72 -22.87 3.80
C GLY A 154 3.50 -23.09 5.10
N ILE A 155 4.20 -22.08 5.59
CA ILE A 155 4.86 -22.14 6.91
C ILE A 155 3.84 -22.01 8.03
N TYR A 156 2.91 -21.05 7.93
CA TYR A 156 1.82 -20.84 8.91
C TYR A 156 0.98 -22.12 9.12
N ASP A 157 0.58 -22.78 8.03
CA ASP A 157 -0.26 -23.98 8.07
C ASP A 157 0.47 -25.21 8.63
N ARG A 158 1.80 -25.18 8.75
CA ARG A 158 2.63 -26.31 9.22
C ARG A 158 2.75 -26.38 10.74
N ASP A 159 2.23 -25.39 11.47
CA ASP A 159 2.18 -25.31 12.94
C ASP A 159 3.44 -25.85 13.64
N ILE A 160 4.56 -25.17 13.37
CA ILE A 160 5.85 -25.44 14.00
C ILE A 160 6.19 -24.21 14.83
N ASN A 161 6.62 -24.42 16.08
CA ASN A 161 7.03 -23.41 17.05
C ASN A 161 8.22 -22.54 16.60
N GLN A 162 8.25 -22.04 15.36
CA GLN A 162 9.32 -21.29 14.75
C GLN A 162 8.73 -20.11 13.94
N PRO A 163 9.37 -18.93 13.95
CA PRO A 163 8.87 -17.78 13.21
C PRO A 163 8.93 -17.98 11.69
N ILE A 164 7.97 -17.41 10.95
CA ILE A 164 7.99 -17.38 9.47
C ILE A 164 9.22 -16.66 8.89
N PHE A 165 9.68 -15.58 9.53
CA PHE A 165 10.81 -14.79 9.05
C PHE A 165 12.05 -15.02 9.93
N GLY A 166 13.23 -15.20 9.29
CA GLY A 166 14.53 -15.14 9.98
C GLY A 166 15.17 -16.48 10.39
N ILE A 167 14.86 -17.58 9.71
CA ILE A 167 15.56 -18.88 9.84
C ILE A 167 16.06 -19.33 8.47
#